data_AF-A0A0S8FPR2-F1
#
_entry.id   AF-A0A0S8FPR2-F1
#
_cell.length_a   1.000
_cell.length_b   1.000
_cell.length_c   1.000
_cell.angle_alpha   90.00
_cell.angle_beta   90.00
_cell.angle_gamma   90.00
#
_symmetry.space_group_name_H-M   'P 1'
#
loop_
_entity.id
_entity.type
_entity.pdbx_description
1 polymer ?
#
loop_
_entity_poly.entity_id
_entity_poly.type
_entity_poly.pdbx_seq_one_letter_code
_entity_poly.pdbx_strand_id
1 'polypeptide(L)'
;MKNPRRLSAVCVSLLLTLMATGILVAQLPKLPKVPTDISKQIPSLDAIMQGEAPVTTNLADAVTEVPFLDAFDLDGGTPLGVLNRNADGDFIIEEPGNYIYKVQSYCLKAGTYAPGGGNGYLYAPLKGSKSSIVSNILKNSVQHPEIPQRDIQVLLWAIIARTKLSDMSKDMQLTASKLLTPKEIFDLNGGALGLVPEDKFDHVFANTPEPLRRVLEAEAKLRNMLTEGESSYEELEQVAVLHGAPPAEKGDREVPENRWSYHPNGFFVRYRPLGYTQMIIQIYAPEVFHIERDEFGRITLIEDSLGRRIITEYDDTIEPAVISGEPSMKAYAFRLIRFERENPENFNETIHLEWKNVGWTFLGVPNGKGSVNISNGHYPDIRERYAWTKEHKDVITTLDKQFKANGTLDNAMNLGHYTAALVQATGGKHMNNKEWSDYDQINLVRKAWQYEINLREGGQRWGYAPRQDLFDELLARIGEIINPLLFADSDNGSGTGMGGGAAQPGQNGRQRLAPSGRGTDDANKCANDYAQCKDQAETDYWRCASQYVDDDLDPTGPPDEEWREGIRECANQLRRDIQDCRTLAQHCLEN
;
A
#
# COMPACT_ATOMS: atom_id res chain seq x y z
N MET A 1 -3.68 67.30 46.03
CA MET A 1 -4.43 67.78 44.85
C MET A 1 -3.59 68.80 44.09
N LYS A 2 -2.96 68.41 42.98
CA LYS A 2 -2.52 69.29 41.88
C LYS A 2 -2.34 68.40 40.64
N ASN A 3 -2.99 68.82 39.55
CA ASN A 3 -3.11 68.08 38.30
C ASN A 3 -1.80 68.09 37.48
N PRO A 4 -1.64 67.13 36.55
CA PRO A 4 -0.45 66.89 35.75
C PRO A 4 -0.46 67.70 34.45
N ARG A 5 0.71 67.97 33.88
CA ARG A 5 0.88 68.24 32.44
C ARG A 5 2.36 68.18 32.08
N ARG A 6 2.63 67.54 30.93
CA ARG A 6 3.90 67.46 30.17
C ARG A 6 4.72 66.18 30.38
N LEU A 7 4.27 65.09 29.75
CA LEU A 7 5.12 64.04 29.19
C LEU A 7 4.29 63.28 28.14
N SER A 8 4.15 63.83 26.93
CA SER A 8 3.44 63.16 25.83
C SER A 8 3.99 63.47 24.43
N ALA A 9 5.23 63.94 24.32
CA ALA A 9 5.81 64.27 23.01
C ALA A 9 7.10 63.52 22.67
N VAL A 10 7.68 62.74 23.59
CA VAL A 10 8.97 62.07 23.35
C VAL A 10 8.82 60.57 23.06
N CYS A 11 7.75 59.91 23.54
CA CYS A 11 7.55 58.47 23.28
C CYS A 11 6.90 58.15 21.93
N VAL A 12 6.24 59.09 21.25
CA VAL A 12 5.57 58.82 19.97
C VAL A 12 6.56 58.89 18.79
N SER A 13 7.61 59.70 18.88
CA SER A 13 8.62 59.82 17.82
C SER A 13 9.62 58.66 17.80
N LEU A 14 9.81 57.95 18.92
CA LEU A 14 10.70 56.78 18.99
C LEU A 14 10.03 55.48 18.52
N LEU A 15 8.68 55.41 18.55
CA LEU A 15 7.94 54.26 18.03
C LEU A 15 7.70 54.33 16.51
N LEU A 16 7.70 55.52 15.91
CA LEU A 16 7.52 55.69 14.46
C LEU A 16 8.81 55.53 13.63
N THR A 17 9.99 55.52 14.27
CA THR A 17 11.27 55.23 13.60
C THR A 17 11.67 53.75 13.63
N LEU A 18 11.00 52.92 14.44
CA LEU A 18 11.23 51.47 14.52
C LEU A 18 10.35 50.63 13.57
N MET A 19 9.41 51.24 12.83
CA MET A 19 8.56 50.55 11.85
C MET A 19 9.02 50.70 10.39
N ALA A 20 10.19 51.31 10.12
CA ALA A 20 10.69 51.54 8.75
C ALA A 20 11.76 50.55 8.28
N THR A 21 12.14 49.55 9.08
CA THR A 21 13.13 48.53 8.70
C THR A 21 12.61 47.13 9.04
N GLY A 22 11.79 46.57 8.14
CA GLY A 22 11.20 45.25 8.39
C GLY A 22 10.50 44.61 7.20
N ILE A 23 10.89 44.93 5.96
CA ILE A 23 10.62 44.03 4.83
C ILE A 23 11.86 43.14 4.71
N LEU A 24 11.91 42.09 5.54
CA LEU A 24 12.83 40.99 5.31
C LEU A 24 12.29 40.23 4.09
N VAL A 25 12.73 40.64 2.91
CA VAL A 25 12.72 39.73 1.76
C VAL A 25 13.59 38.55 2.21
N ALA A 26 13.00 37.37 2.36
CA ALA A 26 13.75 36.15 2.63
C ALA A 26 14.77 35.97 1.51
N GLN A 27 16.02 36.39 1.76
CA GLN A 27 17.11 36.18 0.85
C GLN A 27 17.43 34.68 0.89
N LEU A 28 17.28 34.02 -0.25
CA LEU A 28 17.78 32.66 -0.46
C LEU A 28 19.21 32.55 0.12
N PRO A 29 19.53 31.49 0.88
CA PRO A 29 20.87 31.30 1.43
C PRO A 29 21.90 31.32 0.30
N LYS A 30 23.02 32.03 0.52
CA LYS A 30 24.11 32.14 -0.45
C LYS A 30 24.63 30.74 -0.80
N LEU A 31 24.48 30.37 -2.07
CA LEU A 31 25.02 29.12 -2.62
C LEU A 31 26.54 29.02 -2.37
N PRO A 32 27.07 27.80 -2.12
CA PRO A 32 28.51 27.59 -1.96
C PRO A 32 29.29 28.00 -3.22
N LYS A 33 30.48 28.56 -3.04
CA LYS A 33 31.36 28.99 -4.14
C LYS A 33 31.84 27.79 -4.94
N VAL A 34 31.60 27.81 -6.25
CA VAL A 34 31.94 26.77 -7.21
C VAL A 34 33.45 26.77 -7.52
N PRO A 35 34.15 25.62 -7.54
CA PRO A 35 35.54 25.51 -7.99
C PRO A 35 35.69 25.84 -9.49
N THR A 36 36.75 26.56 -9.87
CA THR A 36 36.97 27.16 -11.20
C THR A 36 37.38 26.20 -12.33
N ASP A 37 37.40 24.87 -12.12
CA ASP A 37 38.01 23.91 -13.07
C ASP A 37 37.04 22.80 -13.54
N ILE A 38 35.77 23.15 -13.81
CA ILE A 38 34.70 22.19 -14.19
C ILE A 38 34.68 21.90 -15.70
N SER A 39 35.38 22.69 -16.53
CA SER A 39 35.23 22.64 -18.00
C SER A 39 35.72 21.33 -18.65
N LYS A 40 36.43 20.47 -17.91
CA LYS A 40 36.97 19.18 -18.40
C LYS A 40 36.12 17.96 -18.05
N GLN A 41 35.05 18.13 -17.28
CA GLN A 41 34.14 17.05 -16.86
C GLN A 41 32.72 17.20 -17.44
N ILE A 42 32.51 18.17 -18.33
CA ILE A 42 31.21 18.43 -18.97
C ILE A 42 30.96 17.35 -20.03
N PRO A 43 29.93 16.49 -19.89
CA PRO A 43 29.54 15.56 -20.95
C PRO A 43 29.17 16.33 -22.22
N SER A 44 29.27 15.69 -23.40
CA SER A 44 28.85 16.35 -24.65
C SER A 44 27.38 16.78 -24.57
N LEU A 45 27.02 17.87 -25.26
CA LEU A 45 25.62 18.35 -25.32
C LEU A 45 24.65 17.23 -25.75
N ASP A 46 25.08 16.35 -26.66
CA ASP A 46 24.31 15.18 -27.09
C ASP A 46 24.07 14.17 -25.95
N ALA A 47 25.04 13.93 -25.07
CA ALA A 47 24.91 13.04 -23.91
C ALA A 47 24.04 13.65 -22.79
N ILE A 48 23.97 14.99 -22.72
CA ILE A 48 23.11 15.73 -21.78
C ILE A 48 21.67 15.76 -22.30
N MET A 49 21.46 15.94 -23.61
CA MET A 49 20.13 15.98 -24.23
C MET A 49 19.51 14.59 -24.43
N GLN A 50 20.33 13.55 -24.64
CA GLN A 50 19.93 12.15 -24.52
C GLN A 50 19.95 11.65 -23.06
N GLY A 51 20.12 12.56 -22.10
CA GLY A 51 20.18 12.25 -20.68
C GLY A 51 18.95 11.45 -20.24
N GLU A 52 19.21 10.45 -19.39
CA GLU A 52 18.21 9.54 -18.85
C GLU A 52 16.97 10.31 -18.36
N ALA A 53 15.78 9.88 -18.80
CA ALA A 53 14.54 10.57 -18.50
C ALA A 53 14.38 10.79 -16.98
N PRO A 54 13.79 11.92 -16.54
CA PRO A 54 13.61 12.21 -15.12
C PRO A 54 12.90 11.07 -14.37
N VAL A 55 11.92 10.45 -15.03
CA VAL A 55 11.24 9.22 -14.59
C VAL A 55 11.26 8.20 -15.73
N THR A 56 11.71 6.98 -15.45
CA THR A 56 11.80 5.87 -16.42
C THR A 56 10.92 4.67 -16.06
N THR A 57 10.29 4.68 -14.88
CA THR A 57 9.38 3.60 -14.43
C THR A 57 8.32 3.30 -15.46
N ASN A 58 8.17 2.04 -15.84
CA ASN A 58 7.22 1.56 -16.83
C ASN A 58 6.58 0.24 -16.42
N LEU A 59 5.65 -0.26 -17.25
CA LEU A 59 4.92 -1.49 -16.96
C LEU A 59 5.82 -2.73 -16.84
N ALA A 60 6.94 -2.77 -17.54
CA ALA A 60 7.90 -3.87 -17.40
C ALA A 60 8.66 -3.84 -16.05
N ASP A 61 8.59 -2.73 -15.31
CA ASP A 61 9.09 -2.64 -13.94
C ASP A 61 8.07 -3.15 -12.91
N ALA A 62 6.81 -3.34 -13.29
CA ALA A 62 5.78 -3.92 -12.44
C ALA A 62 5.85 -5.45 -12.47
N VAL A 63 6.80 -6.00 -11.72
CA VAL A 63 7.17 -7.43 -11.72
C VAL A 63 6.72 -8.18 -10.48
N THR A 64 5.99 -7.52 -9.57
CA THR A 64 5.57 -8.10 -8.29
C THR A 64 4.08 -8.41 -8.23
N GLU A 65 3.42 -8.55 -9.38
CA GLU A 65 2.01 -8.86 -9.45
C GLU A 65 1.69 -10.27 -8.91
N VAL A 66 0.48 -10.42 -8.35
CA VAL A 66 0.03 -11.65 -7.68
C VAL A 66 -1.35 -12.07 -8.23
N PRO A 67 -1.44 -12.58 -9.47
CA PRO A 67 -2.71 -12.87 -10.15
C PRO A 67 -3.63 -13.85 -9.41
N PHE A 68 -3.06 -14.80 -8.68
CA PHE A 68 -3.83 -15.81 -7.96
C PHE A 68 -4.61 -15.25 -6.75
N LEU A 69 -4.41 -13.97 -6.41
CA LEU A 69 -5.19 -13.24 -5.41
C LEU A 69 -6.28 -12.35 -6.04
N ASP A 70 -6.55 -12.42 -7.35
CA ASP A 70 -7.58 -11.56 -7.98
C ASP A 70 -8.99 -11.77 -7.39
N ALA A 71 -9.27 -12.96 -6.87
CA ALA A 71 -10.50 -13.29 -6.16
C ALA A 71 -10.43 -13.05 -4.64
N PHE A 72 -9.30 -12.56 -4.13
CA PHE A 72 -9.15 -12.14 -2.74
C PHE A 72 -9.68 -10.71 -2.62
N ASP A 73 -10.93 -10.61 -2.18
CA ASP A 73 -11.57 -9.35 -1.84
C ASP A 73 -11.86 -9.33 -0.34
N LEU A 74 -11.57 -8.20 0.29
CA LEU A 74 -11.77 -8.00 1.72
C LEU A 74 -12.73 -6.83 1.90
N ASP A 75 -13.85 -7.12 2.55
CA ASP A 75 -14.76 -6.10 3.05
C ASP A 75 -14.17 -5.40 4.28
N GLY A 76 -14.57 -4.16 4.46
CA GLY A 76 -14.05 -3.22 5.44
C GLY A 76 -12.58 -2.85 5.21
N GLY A 77 -12.04 -2.06 6.13
CA GLY A 77 -10.62 -1.79 6.23
C GLY A 77 -10.38 -0.71 7.26
N THR A 78 -9.27 -0.79 8.01
CA THR A 78 -8.89 0.32 8.88
C THR A 78 -8.36 1.46 7.99
N PRO A 79 -8.90 2.68 8.10
CA PRO A 79 -8.41 3.80 7.30
C PRO A 79 -6.94 4.09 7.62
N LEU A 80 -6.05 4.14 6.63
CA LEU A 80 -4.63 4.43 6.91
C LEU A 80 -4.44 5.76 7.63
N GLY A 81 -5.35 6.73 7.40
CA GLY A 81 -5.35 8.05 8.03
C GLY A 81 -5.32 8.05 9.56
N VAL A 82 -5.70 6.95 10.22
CA VAL A 82 -5.66 6.84 11.69
C VAL A 82 -4.34 6.28 12.22
N LEU A 83 -3.48 5.78 11.35
CA LEU A 83 -2.18 5.25 11.75
C LEU A 83 -1.18 6.37 12.01
N ASN A 84 -0.25 6.10 12.92
CA ASN A 84 0.91 6.95 13.14
C ASN A 84 1.73 7.09 11.85
N ARG A 85 2.42 8.23 11.72
CA ARG A 85 3.38 8.45 10.64
C ARG A 85 4.78 8.57 11.20
N ASN A 86 5.76 8.09 10.44
CA ASN A 86 7.17 8.32 10.74
C ASN A 86 7.61 9.74 10.35
N ALA A 87 8.87 10.08 10.61
CA ALA A 87 9.45 11.38 10.26
C ALA A 87 9.42 11.70 8.75
N ASP A 88 9.39 10.68 7.90
CA ASP A 88 9.27 10.81 6.44
C ASP A 88 7.82 11.03 5.97
N GLY A 89 6.86 11.04 6.90
CA GLY A 89 5.43 11.17 6.59
C GLY A 89 4.79 9.88 6.10
N ASP A 90 5.49 8.76 6.10
CA ASP A 90 4.92 7.46 5.75
C ASP A 90 4.12 6.91 6.93
N PHE A 91 3.00 6.24 6.67
CA PHE A 91 2.26 5.55 7.72
C PHE A 91 3.06 4.34 8.22
N ILE A 92 2.96 4.11 9.53
CA ILE A 92 3.53 2.98 10.23
C ILE A 92 2.40 1.96 10.39
N ILE A 93 2.53 0.83 9.70
CA ILE A 93 1.71 -0.36 9.99
C ILE A 93 2.36 -1.01 11.21
N GLU A 94 1.61 -1.24 12.28
CA GLU A 94 2.11 -1.91 13.50
C GLU A 94 1.48 -3.29 13.66
N GLU A 95 0.25 -3.44 13.18
CA GLU A 95 -0.56 -4.64 13.30
C GLU A 95 -0.83 -5.27 11.93
N PRO A 96 -1.03 -6.60 11.86
CA PRO A 96 -1.56 -7.21 10.65
C PRO A 96 -3.00 -6.76 10.41
N GLY A 97 -3.40 -6.69 9.14
CA GLY A 97 -4.76 -6.29 8.81
C GLY A 97 -4.97 -5.79 7.40
N ASN A 98 -6.23 -5.45 7.13
CA ASN A 98 -6.64 -4.79 5.90
C ASN A 98 -6.77 -3.29 6.14
N TYR A 99 -6.08 -2.51 5.32
CA TYR A 99 -6.03 -1.06 5.40
C TYR A 99 -6.46 -0.45 4.08
N ILE A 100 -7.19 0.66 4.15
CA ILE A 100 -7.72 1.35 2.98
C ILE A 100 -7.50 2.86 3.10
N TYR A 101 -7.22 3.54 1.99
CA TYR A 101 -7.12 4.99 2.00
C TYR A 101 -7.33 5.60 0.62
N LYS A 102 -8.07 6.72 0.58
CA LYS A 102 -8.25 7.53 -0.63
C LYS A 102 -7.16 8.59 -0.66
N VAL A 103 -6.24 8.46 -1.63
CA VAL A 103 -5.05 9.30 -1.76
C VAL A 103 -5.12 10.18 -2.99
N GLN A 104 -4.38 11.27 -2.96
CA GLN A 104 -4.06 12.04 -4.15
C GLN A 104 -3.11 11.24 -5.06
N SER A 105 -3.41 11.22 -6.35
CA SER A 105 -2.53 10.65 -7.38
C SER A 105 -1.98 11.72 -8.31
N TYR A 106 -0.79 11.46 -8.84
CA TYR A 106 -0.09 12.39 -9.73
C TYR A 106 0.38 11.69 -11.00
N CYS A 107 0.16 12.34 -12.13
CA CYS A 107 0.73 11.94 -13.39
C CYS A 107 2.25 12.09 -13.40
N LEU A 108 2.93 10.99 -13.75
CA LEU A 108 4.38 10.97 -13.95
C LEU A 108 4.81 10.89 -15.42
N LYS A 109 3.89 11.11 -16.37
CA LYS A 109 4.20 11.08 -17.81
C LYS A 109 3.32 12.04 -18.61
N ALA A 110 3.94 13.09 -19.16
CA ALA A 110 3.26 14.04 -20.04
C ALA A 110 2.95 13.42 -21.41
N GLY A 111 1.89 13.92 -22.05
CA GLY A 111 1.47 13.52 -23.40
C GLY A 111 0.90 12.10 -23.49
N THR A 112 0.33 11.58 -22.40
CA THR A 112 -0.26 10.23 -22.36
C THR A 112 -1.73 10.24 -22.00
N TYR A 113 -2.43 9.16 -22.34
CA TYR A 113 -3.86 9.05 -22.09
C TYR A 113 -4.15 8.92 -20.61
N ALA A 114 -5.17 9.64 -20.15
CA ALA A 114 -5.69 9.54 -18.79
C ALA A 114 -5.97 8.07 -18.39
N PRO A 115 -5.91 7.75 -17.09
CA PRO A 115 -6.40 6.48 -16.60
C PRO A 115 -7.86 6.27 -17.04
N GLY A 116 -8.17 5.11 -17.61
CA GLY A 116 -9.56 4.68 -17.85
C GLY A 116 -10.04 3.73 -16.76
N GLY A 117 -11.35 3.74 -16.48
CA GLY A 117 -11.97 2.85 -15.50
C GLY A 117 -11.89 1.36 -15.86
N GLY A 118 -12.15 0.50 -14.87
CA GLY A 118 -12.29 -0.97 -15.03
C GLY A 118 -10.98 -1.75 -15.27
N ASN A 119 -9.81 -1.11 -15.13
CA ASN A 119 -8.51 -1.77 -15.24
C ASN A 119 -7.72 -1.56 -13.95
N GLY A 120 -7.05 -2.61 -13.48
CA GLY A 120 -6.19 -2.53 -12.29
C GLY A 120 -4.85 -1.91 -12.60
N TYR A 121 -4.17 -1.52 -11.52
CA TYR A 121 -2.85 -0.93 -11.56
C TYR A 121 -1.89 -1.76 -10.72
N LEU A 122 -0.66 -1.90 -11.21
CA LEU A 122 0.37 -2.69 -10.59
C LEU A 122 1.38 -1.81 -9.87
N TYR A 123 1.95 -2.31 -8.77
CA TYR A 123 3.09 -1.66 -8.15
C TYR A 123 4.31 -1.75 -9.07
N ALA A 124 5.01 -0.63 -9.27
CA ALA A 124 6.36 -0.60 -9.81
C ALA A 124 7.24 0.35 -8.98
N PRO A 125 8.53 0.06 -8.81
CA PRO A 125 9.45 0.99 -8.17
C PRO A 125 9.61 2.27 -9.01
N LEU A 126 9.76 3.42 -8.33
CA LEU A 126 10.06 4.66 -9.02
C LEU A 126 11.55 4.70 -9.47
N LYS A 127 11.78 4.83 -10.78
CA LYS A 127 13.08 4.80 -11.46
C LYS A 127 13.28 6.08 -12.28
N GLY A 128 14.53 6.41 -12.58
CA GLY A 128 14.92 7.56 -13.39
C GLY A 128 15.84 8.51 -12.64
N SER A 129 16.44 9.45 -13.38
CA SER A 129 17.47 10.35 -12.85
C SER A 129 16.95 11.33 -11.78
N LYS A 130 15.63 11.53 -11.70
CA LYS A 130 14.95 12.42 -10.76
C LYS A 130 13.94 11.69 -9.86
N SER A 131 13.98 10.36 -9.78
CA SER A 131 13.03 9.58 -8.98
C SER A 131 13.04 9.98 -7.50
N SER A 132 14.22 10.18 -6.92
CA SER A 132 14.36 10.62 -5.52
C SER A 132 13.75 11.99 -5.27
N ILE A 133 13.94 12.95 -6.19
CA ILE A 133 13.34 14.28 -6.10
C ILE A 133 11.81 14.19 -6.16
N VAL A 134 11.28 13.38 -7.09
CA VAL A 134 9.83 13.13 -7.19
C VAL A 134 9.30 12.51 -5.89
N SER A 135 9.96 11.48 -5.35
CA SER A 135 9.59 10.88 -4.07
C SER A 135 9.59 11.90 -2.93
N ASN A 136 10.59 12.78 -2.86
CA ASN A 136 10.69 13.81 -1.82
C ASN A 136 9.56 14.85 -1.94
N ILE A 137 9.20 15.27 -3.15
CA ILE A 137 8.03 16.16 -3.36
C ILE A 137 6.76 15.53 -2.80
N LEU A 138 6.52 14.25 -3.12
CA LEU A 138 5.32 13.55 -2.66
C LEU A 138 5.31 13.37 -1.14
N LYS A 139 6.46 13.04 -0.54
CA LYS A 139 6.62 12.96 0.93
C LYS A 139 6.37 14.32 1.59
N ASN A 140 7.06 15.37 1.14
CA ASN A 140 6.95 16.71 1.71
C ASN A 140 5.55 17.31 1.51
N SER A 141 4.82 16.91 0.47
CA SER A 141 3.43 17.36 0.25
C SER A 141 2.48 17.01 1.40
N VAL A 142 2.78 15.97 2.18
CA VAL A 142 2.00 15.56 3.36
C VAL A 142 2.10 16.64 4.46
N GLN A 143 3.29 17.22 4.63
CA GLN A 143 3.55 18.26 5.63
C GLN A 143 3.15 19.66 5.17
N HIS A 144 2.77 19.79 3.90
CA HIS A 144 2.35 21.06 3.28
C HIS A 144 0.93 20.98 2.70
N PRO A 145 -0.10 20.72 3.55
CA PRO A 145 -1.48 20.62 3.08
C PRO A 145 -2.02 21.94 2.51
N GLU A 146 -1.39 23.07 2.81
CA GLU A 146 -1.76 24.36 2.22
C GLU A 146 -1.44 24.47 0.73
N ILE A 147 -0.56 23.62 0.20
CA ILE A 147 -0.21 23.60 -1.23
C ILE A 147 -1.29 22.80 -1.99
N PRO A 148 -1.97 23.40 -2.99
CA PRO A 148 -2.94 22.68 -3.81
C PRO A 148 -2.32 21.50 -4.56
N GLN A 149 -3.08 20.42 -4.73
CA GLN A 149 -2.66 19.26 -5.52
C GLN A 149 -2.22 19.65 -6.95
N ARG A 150 -2.92 20.62 -7.54
CA ARG A 150 -2.64 21.16 -8.89
C ARG A 150 -1.22 21.73 -8.98
N ASP A 151 -0.79 22.45 -7.96
CA ASP A 151 0.54 23.07 -7.94
C ASP A 151 1.63 22.01 -7.83
N ILE A 152 1.39 20.96 -7.04
CA ILE A 152 2.29 19.79 -6.96
C ILE A 152 2.36 19.08 -8.31
N GLN A 153 1.23 18.88 -8.99
CA GLN A 153 1.18 18.27 -10.32
C GLN A 153 1.96 19.09 -11.35
N VAL A 154 1.81 20.42 -11.33
CA VAL A 154 2.55 21.36 -12.19
C VAL A 154 4.05 21.29 -11.93
N LEU A 155 4.47 21.24 -10.66
CA LEU A 155 5.88 21.08 -10.30
C LEU A 155 6.46 19.74 -10.79
N LEU A 156 5.72 18.65 -10.64
CA LEU A 156 6.14 17.33 -11.15
C LEU A 156 6.28 17.33 -12.67
N TRP A 157 5.34 17.96 -13.38
CA TRP A 157 5.41 18.15 -14.81
C TRP A 157 6.59 19.01 -15.25
N ALA A 158 6.93 20.06 -14.51
CA ALA A 158 8.12 20.87 -14.76
C ALA A 158 9.39 20.01 -14.69
N ILE A 159 9.49 19.12 -13.71
CA ILE A 159 10.63 18.21 -13.55
C ILE A 159 10.70 17.21 -14.72
N ILE A 160 9.57 16.63 -15.11
CA ILE A 160 9.48 15.69 -16.25
C ILE A 160 9.86 16.38 -17.56
N ALA A 161 9.36 17.60 -17.78
CA ALA A 161 9.65 18.43 -18.94
C ALA A 161 11.05 19.07 -18.91
N ARG A 162 11.82 18.84 -17.84
CA ARG A 162 13.16 19.39 -17.60
C ARG A 162 13.18 20.94 -17.62
N THR A 163 12.12 21.57 -17.12
CA THR A 163 12.01 23.02 -16.96
C THR A 163 12.89 23.48 -15.80
N LYS A 164 13.66 24.55 -15.99
CA LYS A 164 14.40 25.18 -14.88
C LYS A 164 13.38 25.86 -13.96
N LEU A 165 13.48 25.59 -12.66
CA LEU A 165 12.61 26.21 -11.66
C LEU A 165 12.76 27.73 -11.61
N SER A 166 13.96 28.25 -11.89
CA SER A 166 14.23 29.71 -11.93
C SER A 166 13.40 30.46 -12.97
N ASP A 167 12.95 29.75 -13.99
CA ASP A 167 12.29 30.34 -15.15
C ASP A 167 10.76 30.24 -15.02
N MET A 168 10.27 29.55 -13.98
CA MET A 168 8.85 29.41 -13.68
C MET A 168 8.30 30.65 -12.96
N SER A 169 6.96 30.72 -12.84
CA SER A 169 6.29 31.78 -12.07
C SER A 169 6.77 31.83 -10.61
N LYS A 170 6.69 33.03 -10.00
CA LYS A 170 7.13 33.23 -8.60
C LYS A 170 6.38 32.34 -7.61
N ASP A 171 5.10 32.09 -7.86
CA ASP A 171 4.28 31.21 -7.02
C ASP A 171 4.78 29.77 -7.11
N MET A 172 5.16 29.31 -8.29
CA MET A 172 5.70 27.96 -8.45
C MET A 172 7.12 27.83 -7.87
N GLN A 173 7.93 28.88 -7.95
CA GLN A 173 9.21 28.94 -7.23
C GLN A 173 9.02 28.87 -5.71
N LEU A 174 7.98 29.52 -5.18
CA LEU A 174 7.64 29.44 -3.76
C LEU A 174 7.18 28.04 -3.38
N THR A 175 6.30 27.42 -4.16
CA THR A 175 5.87 26.02 -3.99
C THR A 175 7.08 25.08 -3.99
N ALA A 176 7.97 25.21 -4.97
CA ALA A 176 9.20 24.43 -5.04
C ALA A 176 10.08 24.64 -3.79
N SER A 177 10.22 25.87 -3.30
CA SER A 177 11.04 26.17 -2.11
C SER A 177 10.52 25.54 -0.81
N LYS A 178 9.22 25.22 -0.74
CA LYS A 178 8.62 24.50 0.39
C LYS A 178 8.83 22.99 0.29
N LEU A 179 8.74 22.45 -0.93
CA LEU A 179 8.74 21.00 -1.17
C LEU A 179 10.12 20.41 -1.48
N LEU A 180 11.10 21.25 -1.82
CA LEU A 180 12.43 20.83 -2.25
C LEU A 180 13.52 21.43 -1.39
N THR A 181 14.59 20.67 -1.21
CA THR A 181 15.81 21.17 -0.57
C THR A 181 16.57 22.13 -1.51
N PRO A 182 17.41 23.03 -0.99
CA PRO A 182 18.24 23.91 -1.81
C PRO A 182 19.14 23.17 -2.80
N LYS A 183 19.60 21.97 -2.42
CA LYS A 183 20.41 21.10 -3.29
C LYS A 183 19.58 20.61 -4.47
N GLU A 184 18.36 20.13 -4.25
CA GLU A 184 17.48 19.64 -5.32
C GLU A 184 17.06 20.77 -6.26
N ILE A 185 16.79 21.97 -5.72
CA ILE A 185 16.50 23.16 -6.53
C ILE A 185 17.70 23.49 -7.44
N PHE A 186 18.93 23.45 -6.90
CA PHE A 186 20.14 23.65 -7.68
C PHE A 186 20.29 22.57 -8.77
N ASP A 187 20.06 21.30 -8.42
CA ASP A 187 20.15 20.17 -9.35
C ASP A 187 19.08 20.22 -10.47
N LEU A 188 17.91 20.82 -10.21
CA LEU A 188 16.84 21.03 -11.19
C LEU A 188 17.07 22.27 -12.08
N ASN A 189 17.77 23.28 -11.59
CA ASN A 189 18.21 24.43 -12.39
C ASN A 189 19.45 24.13 -13.25
N GLY A 190 19.75 22.85 -13.49
CA GLY A 190 20.85 22.40 -14.34
C GLY A 190 22.18 22.16 -13.60
N GLY A 191 22.22 22.27 -12.27
CA GLY A 191 23.44 22.07 -11.49
C GLY A 191 24.60 22.93 -12.00
N ALA A 192 25.78 22.35 -12.19
CA ALA A 192 26.93 23.04 -12.79
C ALA A 192 26.78 23.35 -14.29
N LEU A 193 25.83 22.69 -14.98
CA LEU A 193 25.61 22.80 -16.44
C LEU A 193 24.53 23.84 -16.80
N GLY A 194 23.71 24.27 -15.84
CA GLY A 194 22.69 25.32 -16.01
C GLY A 194 23.24 26.71 -16.32
N LEU A 195 24.57 26.85 -16.31
CA LEU A 195 25.32 28.05 -16.69
C LEU A 195 25.61 28.14 -18.20
N VAL A 196 25.16 27.17 -18.99
CA VAL A 196 25.35 27.14 -20.45
C VAL A 196 24.14 27.76 -21.18
N PRO A 197 24.34 28.69 -22.14
CA PRO A 197 23.27 29.38 -22.87
C PRO A 197 22.33 28.48 -23.69
N GLU A 198 21.06 28.90 -23.82
CA GLU A 198 19.94 28.16 -24.42
C GLU A 198 19.91 28.14 -25.95
N ASP A 199 20.72 28.97 -26.62
CA ASP A 199 20.77 29.13 -28.08
C ASP A 199 21.38 27.93 -28.83
N LYS A 200 21.71 26.85 -28.11
CA LYS A 200 22.30 25.62 -28.66
C LYS A 200 21.36 24.41 -28.68
N PHE A 201 20.09 24.56 -28.30
CA PHE A 201 19.16 23.44 -28.08
C PHE A 201 18.18 23.12 -29.23
N ASP A 202 18.09 23.96 -30.27
CA ASP A 202 16.96 23.94 -31.23
C ASP A 202 17.00 22.88 -32.36
N HIS A 203 17.96 21.95 -32.39
CA HIS A 203 18.16 21.07 -33.56
C HIS A 203 18.31 19.58 -33.25
N VAL A 204 17.32 18.87 -32.66
CA VAL A 204 17.48 17.40 -32.42
C VAL A 204 16.20 16.52 -32.45
N PHE A 205 15.16 16.78 -33.26
CA PHE A 205 13.96 15.89 -33.25
C PHE A 205 13.55 15.22 -34.57
N ALA A 206 14.44 15.13 -35.57
CA ALA A 206 14.06 14.62 -36.89
C ALA A 206 13.89 13.09 -37.02
N ASN A 207 14.40 12.26 -36.09
CA ASN A 207 14.53 10.80 -36.29
C ASN A 207 13.95 9.93 -35.14
N THR A 208 13.00 10.44 -34.36
CA THR A 208 12.45 9.72 -33.20
C THR A 208 11.20 8.90 -33.57
N PRO A 209 11.07 7.62 -33.15
CA PRO A 209 9.85 6.83 -33.34
C PRO A 209 8.59 7.50 -32.76
N GLU A 210 7.46 7.39 -33.46
CA GLU A 210 6.19 8.07 -33.14
C GLU A 210 5.77 8.06 -31.66
N PRO A 211 5.83 6.94 -30.92
CA PRO A 211 5.44 6.94 -29.50
C PRO A 211 6.33 7.81 -28.62
N LEU A 212 7.62 7.89 -28.94
CA LEU A 212 8.60 8.69 -28.19
C LEU A 212 8.59 10.15 -28.65
N ARG A 213 8.33 10.42 -29.94
CA ARG A 213 8.17 11.77 -30.51
C ARG A 213 7.04 12.54 -29.81
N ARG A 214 5.87 11.90 -29.61
CA ARG A 214 4.72 12.52 -28.94
C ARG A 214 5.03 12.97 -27.50
N VAL A 215 5.73 12.14 -26.73
CA VAL A 215 6.11 12.48 -25.34
C VAL A 215 7.08 13.66 -25.32
N LEU A 216 8.08 13.66 -26.20
CA LEU A 216 9.07 14.74 -26.29
C LEU A 216 8.46 16.07 -26.76
N GLU A 217 7.52 16.03 -27.69
CA GLU A 217 6.78 17.22 -28.16
C GLU A 217 5.89 17.79 -27.05
N ALA A 218 5.20 16.92 -26.30
CA ALA A 218 4.41 17.34 -25.14
C ALA A 218 5.30 17.95 -24.05
N GLU A 219 6.44 17.33 -23.73
CA GLU A 219 7.43 17.89 -22.78
C GLU A 219 7.95 19.26 -23.23
N ALA A 220 8.30 19.43 -24.51
CA ALA A 220 8.79 20.70 -25.05
C ALA A 220 7.72 21.80 -24.99
N LYS A 221 6.48 21.49 -25.39
CA LYS A 221 5.35 22.43 -25.31
C LYS A 221 5.06 22.81 -23.86
N LEU A 222 5.04 21.84 -22.95
CA LEU A 222 4.81 22.05 -21.53
C LEU A 222 5.89 22.93 -20.91
N ARG A 223 7.17 22.71 -21.25
CA ARG A 223 8.29 23.55 -20.80
C ARG A 223 8.12 25.03 -21.19
N ASN A 224 7.71 25.30 -22.43
CA ASN A 224 7.49 26.68 -22.89
C ASN A 224 6.36 27.35 -22.09
N MET A 225 5.22 26.67 -21.94
CA MET A 225 4.07 27.18 -21.18
C MET A 225 4.42 27.47 -19.71
N LEU A 226 5.21 26.59 -19.08
CA LEU A 226 5.66 26.75 -17.70
C LEU A 226 6.67 27.91 -17.52
N THR A 227 7.43 28.22 -18.56
CA THR A 227 8.42 29.32 -18.57
C THR A 227 7.76 30.67 -18.84
N GLU A 228 6.77 30.71 -19.72
CA GLU A 228 5.96 31.92 -19.97
C GLU A 228 5.19 32.33 -18.70
N GLY A 229 4.77 31.36 -17.89
CA GLY A 229 4.22 31.60 -16.55
C GLY A 229 2.78 32.15 -16.53
N GLU A 230 2.13 32.26 -17.69
CA GLU A 230 0.75 32.77 -17.84
C GLU A 230 -0.29 31.65 -18.07
N SER A 231 0.15 30.41 -18.31
CA SER A 231 -0.76 29.28 -18.54
C SER A 231 -1.49 28.83 -17.27
N SER A 232 -2.79 28.61 -17.40
CA SER A 232 -3.63 27.99 -16.38
C SER A 232 -3.35 26.50 -16.21
N TYR A 233 -3.80 25.91 -15.09
CA TYR A 233 -3.70 24.46 -14.87
C TYR A 233 -4.41 23.68 -15.98
N GLU A 234 -5.59 24.11 -16.38
CA GLU A 234 -6.42 23.45 -17.40
C GLU A 234 -5.73 23.47 -18.77
N GLU A 235 -5.03 24.54 -19.13
CA GLU A 235 -4.25 24.61 -20.37
C GLU A 235 -3.03 23.69 -20.33
N LEU A 236 -2.32 23.62 -19.20
CA LEU A 236 -1.21 22.68 -19.00
C LEU A 236 -1.69 21.22 -19.06
N GLU A 237 -2.84 20.93 -18.44
CA GLU A 237 -3.45 19.60 -18.40
C GLU A 237 -3.82 19.09 -19.79
N GLN A 238 -4.38 19.94 -20.66
CA GLN A 238 -4.71 19.56 -22.05
C GLN A 238 -3.49 19.11 -22.88
N VAL A 239 -2.30 19.58 -22.52
CA VAL A 239 -1.04 19.18 -23.17
C VAL A 239 -0.47 17.92 -22.51
N ALA A 240 -0.52 17.87 -21.18
CA ALA A 240 0.11 16.81 -20.41
C ALA A 240 -0.73 15.51 -20.36
N VAL A 241 -2.05 15.61 -20.54
CA VAL A 241 -3.00 14.50 -20.40
C VAL A 241 -3.91 14.44 -21.63
N LEU A 242 -3.87 13.31 -22.33
CA LEU A 242 -4.75 13.05 -23.47
C LEU A 242 -6.06 12.40 -22.98
N HIS A 243 -7.18 12.81 -23.56
CA HIS A 243 -8.48 12.17 -23.30
C HIS A 243 -8.84 11.19 -24.42
N GLY A 244 -9.51 10.08 -24.05
CA GLY A 244 -9.97 9.05 -24.98
C GLY A 244 -9.32 7.68 -24.75
N ALA A 245 -9.62 6.72 -25.63
CA ALA A 245 -9.03 5.39 -25.58
C ALA A 245 -7.65 5.39 -26.26
N PRO A 246 -6.58 4.99 -25.57
CA PRO A 246 -5.27 4.85 -26.20
C PRO A 246 -5.29 3.73 -27.25
N PRO A 247 -4.50 3.82 -28.33
CA PRO A 247 -4.24 2.67 -29.19
C PRO A 247 -3.48 1.60 -28.40
N ALA A 248 -3.68 0.32 -28.75
CA ALA A 248 -2.91 -0.77 -28.16
C ALA A 248 -1.43 -0.64 -28.50
N GLU A 249 -0.57 -0.79 -27.50
CA GLU A 249 0.88 -0.71 -27.64
C GLU A 249 1.53 -2.08 -27.39
N LYS A 250 2.73 -2.26 -27.96
CA LYS A 250 3.51 -3.48 -27.72
C LYS A 250 3.90 -3.55 -26.25
N GLY A 251 3.59 -4.68 -25.61
CA GLY A 251 3.87 -4.90 -24.19
C GLY A 251 2.70 -4.54 -23.27
N ASP A 252 1.55 -4.14 -23.84
CA ASP A 252 0.31 -4.08 -23.08
C ASP A 252 -0.08 -5.47 -22.57
N ARG A 253 -0.62 -5.53 -21.36
CA ARG A 253 -1.17 -6.75 -20.74
C ARG A 253 -2.48 -6.42 -20.05
N GLU A 254 -3.34 -7.43 -19.97
CA GLU A 254 -4.59 -7.33 -19.22
C GLU A 254 -4.29 -7.33 -17.72
N VAL A 255 -4.75 -6.30 -17.02
CA VAL A 255 -4.63 -6.17 -15.57
C VAL A 255 -6.04 -5.96 -15.01
N PRO A 256 -6.63 -6.98 -14.37
CA PRO A 256 -7.93 -6.88 -13.73
C PRO A 256 -7.92 -5.85 -12.60
N GLU A 257 -9.05 -5.19 -12.34
CA GLU A 257 -9.21 -4.12 -11.34
C GLU A 257 -8.70 -4.50 -9.93
N ASN A 258 -8.89 -5.75 -9.54
CA ASN A 258 -8.54 -6.26 -8.20
C ASN A 258 -7.13 -6.85 -8.09
N ARG A 259 -6.26 -6.66 -9.10
CA ARG A 259 -4.91 -7.24 -9.12
C ARG A 259 -4.06 -6.74 -7.95
N TRP A 260 -3.62 -7.67 -7.12
CA TRP A 260 -2.66 -7.42 -6.05
C TRP A 260 -1.23 -7.41 -6.56
N SER A 261 -0.38 -6.64 -5.89
CA SER A 261 1.07 -6.67 -6.02
C SER A 261 1.70 -6.90 -4.66
N TYR A 262 2.78 -7.68 -4.59
CA TYR A 262 3.59 -7.78 -3.38
C TYR A 262 4.53 -6.58 -3.28
N HIS A 263 4.53 -5.92 -2.13
CA HIS A 263 5.35 -4.75 -1.85
C HIS A 263 6.66 -5.18 -1.18
N PRO A 264 7.81 -4.56 -1.49
CA PRO A 264 9.12 -4.88 -0.89
C PRO A 264 9.19 -4.81 0.63
N ASN A 265 8.23 -4.14 1.27
CA ASN A 265 8.15 -4.01 2.73
C ASN A 265 7.38 -5.15 3.42
N GLY A 266 6.95 -6.18 2.70
CA GLY A 266 6.30 -7.34 3.32
C GLY A 266 4.80 -7.20 3.53
N PHE A 267 4.11 -6.59 2.57
CA PHE A 267 2.65 -6.52 2.51
C PHE A 267 2.17 -6.60 1.07
N PHE A 268 0.88 -6.83 0.88
CA PHE A 268 0.23 -6.82 -0.43
C PHE A 268 -0.47 -5.49 -0.64
N VAL A 269 -0.39 -4.93 -1.84
CA VAL A 269 -1.03 -3.65 -2.21
C VAL A 269 -1.77 -3.77 -3.53
N ARG A 270 -2.92 -3.11 -3.62
CA ARG A 270 -3.63 -2.88 -4.88
C ARG A 270 -4.09 -1.44 -5.00
N TYR A 271 -4.29 -1.01 -6.23
CA TYR A 271 -4.59 0.37 -6.61
C TYR A 271 -5.85 0.42 -7.45
N ARG A 272 -6.88 1.14 -6.96
CA ARG A 272 -8.15 1.36 -7.65
C ARG A 272 -8.26 2.84 -8.04
N PRO A 273 -8.09 3.22 -9.32
CA PRO A 273 -8.19 4.61 -9.72
C PRO A 273 -9.65 5.10 -9.64
N LEU A 274 -9.89 6.22 -8.95
CA LEU A 274 -11.20 6.92 -8.96
C LEU A 274 -11.25 8.00 -10.05
N GLY A 275 -10.11 8.26 -10.67
CA GLY A 275 -9.94 9.24 -11.73
C GLY A 275 -8.47 9.53 -11.94
N TYR A 276 -8.20 10.70 -12.52
CA TYR A 276 -6.85 11.18 -12.77
C TYR A 276 -6.12 11.65 -11.50
N THR A 277 -6.83 12.36 -10.62
CA THR A 277 -6.27 13.00 -9.42
C THR A 277 -6.41 12.16 -8.16
N GLN A 278 -7.16 11.07 -8.18
CA GLN A 278 -7.48 10.30 -6.97
C GLN A 278 -7.43 8.79 -7.23
N MET A 279 -7.00 8.05 -6.21
CA MET A 279 -7.06 6.60 -6.18
C MET A 279 -7.31 6.09 -4.77
N ILE A 280 -7.90 4.91 -4.68
CA ILE A 280 -7.95 4.11 -3.45
C ILE A 280 -6.74 3.18 -3.46
N ILE A 281 -5.96 3.24 -2.40
CA ILE A 281 -4.99 2.22 -2.06
C ILE A 281 -5.61 1.27 -1.06
N GLN A 282 -5.40 -0.03 -1.27
CA GLN A 282 -5.74 -1.04 -0.29
C GLN A 282 -4.54 -1.92 -0.02
N ILE A 283 -4.30 -2.20 1.24
CA ILE A 283 -3.11 -2.87 1.74
C ILE A 283 -3.54 -4.00 2.65
N TYR A 284 -2.97 -5.18 2.43
CA TYR A 284 -3.11 -6.30 3.33
C TYR A 284 -1.74 -6.64 3.93
N ALA A 285 -1.59 -6.41 5.22
CA ALA A 285 -0.46 -6.83 6.03
C ALA A 285 -0.79 -8.23 6.60
N PRO A 286 -0.08 -9.29 6.18
CA PRO A 286 -0.46 -10.67 6.55
C PRO A 286 -0.37 -10.94 8.06
N GLU A 287 -1.43 -11.54 8.60
CA GLU A 287 -1.47 -12.06 9.97
C GLU A 287 -0.69 -13.38 10.11
N VAL A 288 -0.33 -13.75 11.34
CA VAL A 288 0.35 -15.02 11.62
C VAL A 288 -0.64 -16.16 11.63
N PHE A 289 -0.25 -17.28 11.02
CA PHE A 289 -1.02 -18.51 10.98
C PHE A 289 -0.28 -19.68 11.64
N HIS A 290 -1.05 -20.53 12.31
CA HIS A 290 -0.65 -21.88 12.70
C HIS A 290 -1.14 -22.86 11.63
N ILE A 291 -0.23 -23.67 11.09
CA ILE A 291 -0.52 -24.62 10.03
C ILE A 291 0.03 -25.98 10.44
N GLU A 292 -0.84 -26.96 10.59
CA GLU A 292 -0.45 -28.35 10.87
C GLU A 292 -0.50 -29.20 9.63
N ARG A 293 0.39 -30.20 9.61
CA ARG A 293 0.51 -31.17 8.54
C ARG A 293 0.64 -32.57 9.12
N ASP A 294 0.13 -33.55 8.40
CA ASP A 294 0.34 -34.95 8.75
C ASP A 294 1.71 -35.49 8.31
N GLU A 295 1.95 -36.78 8.54
CA GLU A 295 3.19 -37.48 8.18
C GLU A 295 3.50 -37.49 6.68
N PHE A 296 2.48 -37.26 5.84
CA PHE A 296 2.63 -37.15 4.39
C PHE A 296 2.88 -35.70 3.95
N GLY A 297 2.82 -34.73 4.86
CA GLY A 297 2.98 -33.30 4.59
C GLY A 297 1.69 -32.59 4.14
N ARG A 298 0.54 -33.28 4.20
CA ARG A 298 -0.76 -32.74 3.80
C ARG A 298 -1.29 -31.81 4.88
N ILE A 299 -1.93 -30.70 4.49
CA ILE A 299 -2.48 -29.72 5.44
C ILE A 299 -3.68 -30.34 6.15
N THR A 300 -3.64 -30.37 7.49
CA THR A 300 -4.70 -30.91 8.35
C THR A 300 -5.37 -29.83 9.19
N LEU A 301 -4.66 -28.73 9.50
CA LEU A 301 -5.20 -27.58 10.21
C LEU A 301 -4.63 -26.28 9.63
N ILE A 302 -5.49 -25.27 9.47
CA ILE A 302 -5.10 -23.86 9.37
C ILE A 302 -5.86 -23.12 10.45
N GLU A 303 -5.15 -22.37 11.29
CA GLU A 303 -5.72 -21.58 12.38
C GLU A 303 -5.09 -20.18 12.41
N ASP A 304 -5.93 -19.17 12.61
CA ASP A 304 -5.45 -17.80 12.85
C ASP A 304 -5.50 -17.40 14.33
N SER A 305 -5.04 -16.19 14.64
CA SER A 305 -5.01 -15.67 16.01
C SER A 305 -6.40 -15.43 16.62
N LEU A 306 -7.46 -15.45 15.81
CA LEU A 306 -8.84 -15.30 16.26
C LEU A 306 -9.52 -16.67 16.48
N GLY A 307 -8.77 -17.78 16.38
CA GLY A 307 -9.28 -19.13 16.61
C GLY A 307 -10.17 -19.64 15.48
N ARG A 308 -10.18 -18.99 14.31
CA ARG A 308 -10.91 -19.47 13.13
C ARG A 308 -10.10 -20.58 12.49
N ARG A 309 -10.76 -21.69 12.14
CA ARG A 309 -10.07 -22.93 11.75
C ARG A 309 -10.58 -23.50 10.44
N ILE A 310 -9.66 -24.10 9.69
CA ILE A 310 -9.95 -25.07 8.64
C ILE A 310 -9.34 -26.40 9.07
N ILE A 311 -10.16 -27.42 9.26
CA ILE A 311 -9.75 -28.78 9.60
C ILE A 311 -9.96 -29.66 8.39
N THR A 312 -9.00 -30.52 8.08
CA THR A 312 -9.07 -31.43 6.94
C THR A 312 -8.64 -32.83 7.30
N GLU A 313 -9.46 -33.78 6.87
CA GLU A 313 -9.15 -35.21 6.90
C GLU A 313 -9.11 -35.73 5.46
N TYR A 314 -8.14 -36.59 5.16
CA TYR A 314 -8.00 -37.21 3.84
C TYR A 314 -8.61 -38.61 3.83
N ASP A 315 -9.03 -39.05 2.65
CA ASP A 315 -9.52 -40.41 2.43
C ASP A 315 -8.36 -41.32 2.00
N ASP A 316 -7.73 -41.95 2.97
CA ASP A 316 -6.59 -42.85 2.75
C ASP A 316 -7.02 -44.21 2.14
N THR A 317 -8.33 -44.44 1.94
CA THR A 317 -8.81 -45.62 1.19
C THR A 317 -8.72 -45.41 -0.33
N ILE A 318 -8.58 -44.16 -0.77
CA ILE A 318 -8.39 -43.80 -2.18
C ILE A 318 -6.90 -43.63 -2.44
N GLU A 319 -6.34 -44.47 -3.32
CA GLU A 319 -4.93 -44.40 -3.67
C GLU A 319 -4.59 -43.03 -4.31
N PRO A 320 -3.58 -42.30 -3.80
CA PRO A 320 -3.24 -40.99 -4.30
C PRO A 320 -2.75 -41.05 -5.75
N ALA A 321 -3.30 -40.18 -6.59
CA ALA A 321 -2.88 -40.07 -7.98
C ALA A 321 -1.48 -39.45 -8.07
N VAL A 322 -0.55 -40.11 -8.77
CA VAL A 322 0.82 -39.62 -8.99
C VAL A 322 0.99 -39.17 -10.43
N ILE A 323 1.51 -37.96 -10.64
CA ILE A 323 1.78 -37.45 -11.99
C ILE A 323 2.98 -38.20 -12.59
N SER A 324 2.77 -38.82 -13.74
CA SER A 324 3.85 -39.53 -14.45
C SER A 324 4.99 -38.58 -14.79
N GLY A 325 6.22 -38.93 -14.41
CA GLY A 325 7.41 -38.06 -14.55
C GLY A 325 7.64 -37.11 -13.37
N GLU A 326 6.72 -37.04 -12.41
CA GLU A 326 6.79 -36.17 -11.23
C GLU A 326 6.32 -36.90 -9.96
N PRO A 327 7.12 -37.81 -9.41
CA PRO A 327 6.73 -38.62 -8.24
C PRO A 327 6.49 -37.80 -6.97
N SER A 328 6.98 -36.56 -6.93
CA SER A 328 6.72 -35.59 -5.85
C SER A 328 5.34 -34.94 -5.92
N MET A 329 4.67 -34.99 -7.08
CA MET A 329 3.34 -34.42 -7.28
C MET A 329 2.28 -35.50 -7.05
N LYS A 330 1.57 -35.40 -5.94
CA LYS A 330 0.53 -36.37 -5.54
C LYS A 330 -0.80 -35.67 -5.31
N ALA A 331 -1.88 -36.27 -5.78
CA ALA A 331 -3.24 -35.82 -5.56
C ALA A 331 -3.91 -36.65 -4.46
N TYR A 332 -4.47 -35.98 -3.46
CA TYR A 332 -5.11 -36.60 -2.31
C TYR A 332 -6.58 -36.20 -2.22
N ALA A 333 -7.46 -37.18 -2.07
CA ALA A 333 -8.89 -36.96 -1.92
C ALA A 333 -9.22 -36.55 -0.47
N PHE A 334 -10.14 -35.60 -0.31
CA PHE A 334 -10.62 -35.22 1.02
C PHE A 334 -11.69 -36.19 1.51
N ARG A 335 -11.61 -36.58 2.78
CA ARG A 335 -12.68 -37.24 3.53
C ARG A 335 -13.58 -36.23 4.23
N LEU A 336 -12.97 -35.20 4.82
CA LEU A 336 -13.65 -34.11 5.51
C LEU A 336 -12.93 -32.78 5.26
N ILE A 337 -13.70 -31.74 4.95
CA ILE A 337 -13.31 -30.34 5.09
C ILE A 337 -14.26 -29.75 6.11
N ARG A 338 -13.74 -29.14 7.17
CA ARG A 338 -14.55 -28.44 8.17
C ARG A 338 -14.02 -27.03 8.39
N PHE A 339 -14.91 -26.04 8.33
CA PHE A 339 -14.63 -24.70 8.84
C PHE A 339 -15.22 -24.56 10.23
N GLU A 340 -14.47 -23.97 11.17
CA GLU A 340 -14.94 -23.69 12.53
C GLU A 340 -14.64 -22.24 12.91
N ARG A 341 -15.57 -21.61 13.63
CA ARG A 341 -15.36 -20.31 14.29
C ARG A 341 -16.26 -20.18 15.53
N GLU A 342 -15.92 -19.25 16.41
CA GLU A 342 -16.83 -18.82 17.49
C GLU A 342 -18.12 -18.23 16.88
N ASN A 343 -19.28 -18.55 17.47
CA ASN A 343 -20.56 -18.03 17.01
C ASN A 343 -20.66 -16.53 17.37
N PRO A 344 -20.88 -15.63 16.39
CA PRO A 344 -20.95 -14.19 16.62
C PRO A 344 -22.17 -13.75 17.45
N GLU A 345 -23.22 -14.59 17.52
CA GLU A 345 -24.42 -14.36 18.34
C GLU A 345 -24.30 -15.02 19.73
N ASN A 346 -23.44 -16.05 19.90
CA ASN A 346 -23.23 -16.76 21.17
C ASN A 346 -21.81 -17.35 21.29
N PHE A 347 -20.88 -16.60 21.87
CA PHE A 347 -19.45 -16.94 21.84
C PHE A 347 -19.02 -18.14 22.71
N ASN A 348 -19.92 -18.70 23.50
CA ASN A 348 -19.68 -19.98 24.18
C ASN A 348 -19.92 -21.17 23.25
N GLU A 349 -20.45 -20.92 22.05
CA GLU A 349 -20.72 -21.91 21.03
C GLU A 349 -19.73 -21.79 19.87
N THR A 350 -19.24 -22.93 19.38
CA THR A 350 -18.50 -23.00 18.12
C THR A 350 -19.45 -23.46 17.03
N ILE A 351 -19.56 -22.67 15.98
CA ILE A 351 -20.29 -23.05 14.78
C ILE A 351 -19.33 -23.64 13.75
N HIS A 352 -19.83 -24.60 12.98
CA HIS A 352 -19.02 -25.28 11.98
C HIS A 352 -19.81 -25.61 10.72
N LEU A 353 -19.09 -25.76 9.62
CA LEU A 353 -19.61 -26.21 8.33
C LEU A 353 -18.77 -27.36 7.82
N GLU A 354 -19.40 -28.38 7.24
CA GLU A 354 -18.71 -29.60 6.79
C GLU A 354 -19.01 -29.97 5.33
N TRP A 355 -17.97 -30.44 4.66
CA TRP A 355 -18.04 -31.10 3.36
C TRP A 355 -17.38 -32.47 3.49
N LYS A 356 -18.12 -33.53 3.14
CA LYS A 356 -17.64 -34.91 3.26
C LYS A 356 -17.43 -35.51 1.89
N ASN A 357 -16.31 -36.20 1.71
CA ASN A 357 -15.95 -36.96 0.51
C ASN A 357 -16.08 -36.15 -0.79
N VAL A 358 -15.68 -34.88 -0.77
CA VAL A 358 -15.75 -33.99 -1.94
C VAL A 358 -14.46 -33.19 -2.09
N GLY A 359 -14.02 -33.10 -3.34
CA GLY A 359 -12.79 -32.41 -3.69
C GLY A 359 -11.53 -33.21 -3.34
N TRP A 360 -10.41 -32.66 -3.79
CA TRP A 360 -9.10 -33.23 -3.65
C TRP A 360 -8.07 -32.11 -3.79
N THR A 361 -6.83 -32.30 -3.34
CA THR A 361 -5.75 -31.31 -3.49
C THR A 361 -4.45 -31.94 -3.98
N PHE A 362 -3.62 -31.14 -4.63
CA PHE A 362 -2.25 -31.52 -4.92
C PHE A 362 -1.34 -31.25 -3.72
N LEU A 363 -0.35 -32.11 -3.56
CA LEU A 363 0.81 -31.90 -2.71
C LEU A 363 2.07 -31.97 -3.58
N GLY A 364 2.95 -30.99 -3.42
CA GLY A 364 4.26 -30.93 -4.05
C GLY A 364 4.47 -29.72 -4.97
N VAL A 365 5.67 -29.63 -5.52
CA VAL A 365 6.06 -28.60 -6.50
C VAL A 365 6.35 -29.26 -7.85
N PRO A 366 5.77 -28.78 -8.96
CA PRO A 366 6.00 -29.38 -10.28
C PRO A 366 7.43 -29.12 -10.75
N ASN A 367 8.02 -30.07 -11.46
CA ASN A 367 9.31 -29.88 -12.14
C ASN A 367 9.16 -29.52 -13.63
N GLY A 368 7.93 -29.55 -14.15
CA GLY A 368 7.54 -29.18 -15.50
C GLY A 368 7.58 -30.32 -16.52
N LYS A 369 7.97 -31.54 -16.12
CA LYS A 369 8.12 -32.70 -17.03
C LYS A 369 6.98 -33.70 -16.92
N GLY A 370 5.97 -33.41 -16.10
CA GLY A 370 4.86 -34.31 -15.84
C GLY A 370 3.92 -34.47 -17.03
N SER A 371 3.39 -35.69 -17.20
CA SER A 371 2.31 -36.00 -18.13
C SER A 371 1.08 -36.55 -17.39
N VAL A 372 -0.09 -35.96 -17.63
CA VAL A 372 -1.34 -36.33 -16.97
C VAL A 372 -2.10 -37.36 -17.81
N ASN A 373 -1.87 -38.64 -17.50
CA ASN A 373 -2.56 -39.79 -18.11
C ASN A 373 -3.41 -40.54 -17.07
N ILE A 374 -4.16 -39.79 -16.26
CA ILE A 374 -4.97 -40.31 -15.16
C ILE A 374 -6.43 -40.15 -15.56
N SER A 375 -7.15 -41.26 -15.66
CA SER A 375 -8.59 -41.31 -15.97
C SER A 375 -9.40 -41.78 -14.75
N ASN A 376 -8.98 -41.37 -13.55
CA ASN A 376 -9.62 -41.73 -12.29
C ASN A 376 -10.72 -40.72 -11.94
N GLY A 377 -11.95 -41.19 -11.75
CA GLY A 377 -13.10 -40.35 -11.40
C GLY A 377 -12.99 -39.63 -10.05
N HIS A 378 -12.08 -40.07 -9.17
CA HIS A 378 -11.81 -39.42 -7.88
C HIS A 378 -11.03 -38.10 -8.01
N TYR A 379 -10.35 -37.90 -9.14
CA TYR A 379 -9.57 -36.69 -9.42
C TYR A 379 -10.08 -36.04 -10.71
N PRO A 380 -11.30 -35.47 -10.69
CA PRO A 380 -11.75 -34.66 -11.82
C PRO A 380 -10.75 -33.53 -12.06
N ASP A 381 -10.74 -32.97 -13.27
CA ASP A 381 -10.00 -31.74 -13.62
C ASP A 381 -8.49 -31.73 -13.28
N ILE A 382 -7.89 -32.92 -13.06
CA ILE A 382 -6.48 -33.07 -12.68
C ILE A 382 -5.52 -32.50 -13.73
N ARG A 383 -5.92 -32.51 -15.01
CA ARG A 383 -5.14 -31.94 -16.12
C ARG A 383 -5.11 -30.42 -16.04
N GLU A 384 -6.26 -29.81 -15.82
CA GLU A 384 -6.45 -28.36 -15.71
C GLU A 384 -5.71 -27.82 -14.49
N ARG A 385 -5.88 -28.48 -13.33
CA ARG A 385 -5.15 -28.12 -12.09
C ARG A 385 -3.65 -28.29 -12.23
N TYR A 386 -3.16 -29.31 -12.96
CA TYR A 386 -1.73 -29.46 -13.22
C TYR A 386 -1.18 -28.38 -14.16
N ALA A 387 -1.96 -27.93 -15.14
CA ALA A 387 -1.59 -26.79 -15.97
C ALA A 387 -1.46 -25.51 -15.14
N TRP A 388 -2.47 -25.22 -14.31
CA TRP A 388 -2.47 -24.09 -13.36
C TRP A 388 -1.25 -24.14 -12.43
N THR A 389 -0.90 -25.33 -11.93
CA THR A 389 0.25 -25.54 -11.03
C THR A 389 1.57 -25.06 -11.63
N LYS A 390 1.78 -25.24 -12.94
CA LYS A 390 3.00 -24.78 -13.62
C LYS A 390 3.03 -23.26 -13.76
N GLU A 391 1.93 -22.68 -14.24
CA GLU A 391 1.80 -21.22 -14.38
C GLU A 391 1.96 -20.53 -13.03
N HIS A 392 1.34 -21.10 -12.00
CA HIS A 392 1.38 -20.56 -10.66
C HIS A 392 2.79 -20.63 -10.03
N LYS A 393 3.52 -21.73 -10.25
CA LYS A 393 4.94 -21.82 -9.87
C LYS A 393 5.77 -20.72 -10.54
N ASP A 394 5.52 -20.42 -11.82
CA ASP A 394 6.26 -19.39 -12.56
C ASP A 394 6.00 -17.99 -11.99
N VAL A 395 4.79 -17.72 -11.50
CA VAL A 395 4.47 -16.47 -10.78
C VAL A 395 5.29 -16.35 -9.50
N ILE A 396 5.27 -17.35 -8.60
CA ILE A 396 6.04 -17.25 -7.35
C ILE A 396 7.55 -17.22 -7.64
N THR A 397 8.03 -18.00 -8.63
CA THR A 397 9.45 -17.96 -9.04
C THR A 397 9.84 -16.58 -9.61
N THR A 398 8.88 -15.83 -10.15
CA THR A 398 9.11 -14.45 -10.60
C THR A 398 9.24 -13.49 -9.41
N LEU A 399 8.44 -13.69 -8.35
CA LEU A 399 8.59 -12.97 -7.08
C LEU A 399 9.94 -13.29 -6.41
N ASP A 400 10.32 -14.58 -6.34
CA ASP A 400 11.60 -15.05 -5.79
C ASP A 400 12.82 -14.36 -6.44
N LYS A 401 12.70 -13.91 -7.70
CA LYS A 401 13.78 -13.19 -8.40
C LYS A 401 13.92 -11.73 -7.96
N GLN A 402 12.86 -11.15 -7.40
CA GLN A 402 12.83 -9.77 -6.93
C GLN A 402 13.26 -9.65 -5.47
N PHE A 403 13.05 -10.71 -4.68
CA PHE A 403 13.28 -10.70 -3.25
C PHE A 403 14.24 -11.81 -2.82
N LYS A 404 14.56 -11.84 -1.53
CA LYS A 404 15.42 -12.87 -0.97
C LYS A 404 14.55 -14.02 -0.45
N ALA A 405 14.19 -14.92 -1.36
CA ALA A 405 13.41 -16.10 -1.03
C ALA A 405 14.10 -16.96 0.05
N ASN A 406 13.36 -17.29 1.10
CA ASN A 406 13.76 -18.14 2.22
C ASN A 406 13.00 -19.47 2.16
N GLY A 407 13.70 -20.58 2.41
CA GLY A 407 13.09 -21.91 2.47
C GLY A 407 12.66 -22.46 1.10
N THR A 408 11.91 -23.57 1.12
CA THR A 408 11.44 -24.24 -0.09
C THR A 408 10.10 -23.70 -0.55
N LEU A 409 9.78 -23.94 -1.83
CA LEU A 409 8.53 -23.47 -2.44
C LEU A 409 7.30 -24.29 -1.99
N ASP A 410 7.52 -25.41 -1.30
CA ASP A 410 6.50 -26.39 -0.93
C ASP A 410 5.34 -25.77 -0.16
N ASN A 411 5.59 -24.93 0.85
CA ASN A 411 4.51 -24.33 1.64
C ASN A 411 3.60 -23.44 0.79
N ALA A 412 4.18 -22.53 0.02
CA ALA A 412 3.43 -21.60 -0.81
C ALA A 412 2.64 -22.34 -1.91
N MET A 413 3.25 -23.35 -2.56
CA MET A 413 2.56 -24.15 -3.58
C MET A 413 1.45 -25.02 -2.99
N ASN A 414 1.72 -25.69 -1.86
CA ASN A 414 0.74 -26.55 -1.21
C ASN A 414 -0.46 -25.75 -0.70
N LEU A 415 -0.27 -24.53 -0.18
CA LEU A 415 -1.38 -23.66 0.17
C LEU A 415 -2.15 -23.15 -1.06
N GLY A 416 -1.46 -22.89 -2.18
CA GLY A 416 -2.11 -22.57 -3.44
C GLY A 416 -2.99 -23.71 -3.95
N HIS A 417 -2.46 -24.94 -3.96
CA HIS A 417 -3.22 -26.14 -4.31
C HIS A 417 -4.40 -26.37 -3.37
N TYR A 418 -4.18 -26.18 -2.08
CA TYR A 418 -5.22 -26.33 -1.06
C TYR A 418 -6.31 -25.27 -1.21
N THR A 419 -5.95 -24.01 -1.46
CA THR A 419 -6.90 -22.92 -1.75
C THR A 419 -7.77 -23.25 -2.96
N ALA A 420 -7.16 -23.64 -4.09
CA ALA A 420 -7.90 -24.02 -5.30
C ALA A 420 -8.83 -25.22 -5.04
N ALA A 421 -8.36 -26.17 -4.24
CA ALA A 421 -9.13 -27.34 -3.85
C ALA A 421 -10.36 -26.99 -3.01
N LEU A 422 -10.21 -26.10 -2.02
CA LEU A 422 -11.31 -25.64 -1.19
C LEU A 422 -12.34 -24.85 -2.02
N VAL A 423 -11.89 -23.92 -2.87
CA VAL A 423 -12.80 -23.15 -3.76
C VAL A 423 -13.67 -24.08 -4.59
N GLN A 424 -13.09 -25.11 -5.20
CA GLN A 424 -13.87 -26.04 -6.01
C GLN A 424 -14.78 -26.94 -5.18
N ALA A 425 -14.31 -27.45 -4.03
CA ALA A 425 -15.08 -28.33 -3.17
C ALA A 425 -16.32 -27.62 -2.57
N THR A 426 -16.20 -26.33 -2.25
CA THR A 426 -17.28 -25.53 -1.64
C THR A 426 -18.11 -24.76 -2.66
N GLY A 427 -17.70 -24.74 -3.93
CA GLY A 427 -18.34 -23.98 -5.00
C GLY A 427 -17.99 -22.47 -4.99
N GLY A 428 -17.03 -22.05 -4.16
CA GLY A 428 -16.43 -20.71 -4.20
C GLY A 428 -17.38 -19.55 -3.89
N LYS A 429 -18.56 -19.80 -3.33
CA LYS A 429 -19.55 -18.78 -3.00
C LYS A 429 -19.56 -18.50 -1.50
N HIS A 430 -19.75 -17.24 -1.14
CA HIS A 430 -20.28 -16.87 0.17
C HIS A 430 -21.53 -17.69 0.42
N MET A 431 -21.52 -18.46 1.50
CA MET A 431 -22.66 -19.29 1.84
C MET A 431 -23.74 -18.36 2.39
N ASN A 432 -24.94 -18.45 1.81
CA ASN A 432 -26.12 -17.71 2.28
C ASN A 432 -26.65 -18.27 3.62
N ASN A 433 -25.76 -18.63 4.55
CA ASN A 433 -26.12 -18.85 5.95
C ASN A 433 -25.89 -17.53 6.68
N LYS A 434 -26.92 -17.03 7.36
CA LYS A 434 -26.87 -15.83 8.20
C LYS A 434 -25.73 -15.89 9.23
N GLU A 435 -25.43 -17.08 9.75
CA GLU A 435 -24.34 -17.30 10.73
C GLU A 435 -22.94 -17.18 10.14
N TRP A 436 -22.80 -17.04 8.82
CA TRP A 436 -21.52 -16.98 8.10
C TRP A 436 -21.48 -15.89 7.03
N SER A 437 -22.51 -15.06 6.93
CA SER A 437 -22.64 -14.05 5.88
C SER A 437 -21.59 -12.93 5.98
N ASP A 438 -21.03 -12.73 7.17
CA ASP A 438 -20.00 -11.74 7.50
C ASP A 438 -18.56 -12.27 7.29
N TYR A 439 -18.40 -13.52 6.85
CA TYR A 439 -17.09 -14.15 6.79
C TYR A 439 -16.90 -15.07 5.58
N ASP A 440 -15.98 -14.70 4.68
CA ASP A 440 -15.51 -15.61 3.63
C ASP A 440 -14.53 -16.64 4.22
N GLN A 441 -14.96 -17.90 4.30
CA GLN A 441 -14.14 -18.99 4.81
C GLN A 441 -12.93 -19.28 3.91
N ILE A 442 -13.05 -19.05 2.59
CA ILE A 442 -11.95 -19.22 1.65
C ILE A 442 -10.89 -18.13 1.86
N ASN A 443 -11.28 -16.95 2.33
CA ASN A 443 -10.30 -15.93 2.65
C ASN A 443 -9.34 -16.35 3.76
N LEU A 444 -9.73 -17.24 4.68
CA LEU A 444 -8.82 -17.76 5.71
C LEU A 444 -7.60 -18.47 5.10
N VAL A 445 -7.82 -19.37 4.14
CA VAL A 445 -6.70 -20.06 3.46
C VAL A 445 -5.92 -19.10 2.56
N ARG A 446 -6.57 -18.14 1.90
CA ARG A 446 -5.88 -17.12 1.08
C ARG A 446 -4.99 -16.22 1.94
N LYS A 447 -5.39 -15.90 3.16
CA LYS A 447 -4.59 -15.15 4.13
C LYS A 447 -3.41 -15.98 4.62
N ALA A 448 -3.62 -17.25 4.96
CA ALA A 448 -2.54 -18.17 5.31
C ALA A 448 -1.52 -18.32 4.16
N TRP A 449 -2.00 -18.33 2.92
CA TRP A 449 -1.16 -18.36 1.75
C TRP A 449 -0.31 -17.10 1.58
N GLN A 450 -0.92 -15.93 1.74
CA GLN A 450 -0.23 -14.65 1.74
C GLN A 450 0.81 -14.56 2.86
N TYR A 451 0.51 -15.11 4.05
CA TYR A 451 1.47 -15.23 5.15
C TYR A 451 2.70 -16.06 4.76
N GLU A 452 2.51 -17.24 4.16
CA GLU A 452 3.65 -18.07 3.72
C GLU A 452 4.46 -17.42 2.59
N ILE A 453 3.80 -16.75 1.63
CA ILE A 453 4.50 -15.96 0.61
C ILE A 453 5.32 -14.85 1.28
N ASN A 454 4.74 -14.13 2.23
CA ASN A 454 5.42 -13.06 2.93
C ASN A 454 6.63 -13.55 3.73
N LEU A 455 6.50 -14.67 4.44
CA LEU A 455 7.63 -15.33 5.11
C LEU A 455 8.74 -15.73 4.13
N ARG A 456 8.35 -16.29 2.98
CA ARG A 456 9.25 -16.70 1.92
C ARG A 456 10.04 -15.53 1.37
N GLU A 457 9.37 -14.44 0.97
CA GLU A 457 10.05 -13.28 0.37
C GLU A 457 10.87 -12.46 1.39
N GLY A 458 10.86 -12.85 2.67
CA GLY A 458 11.61 -12.18 3.73
C GLY A 458 10.92 -10.93 4.26
N GLY A 459 9.61 -10.82 4.07
CA GLY A 459 8.80 -9.74 4.60
C GLY A 459 8.66 -9.78 6.12
N GLN A 460 8.17 -8.67 6.69
CA GLN A 460 8.00 -8.53 8.12
C GLN A 460 6.93 -9.49 8.67
N ARG A 461 7.18 -10.00 9.88
CA ARG A 461 6.18 -10.71 10.67
C ARG A 461 5.41 -9.70 11.50
N TRP A 462 4.23 -9.33 11.01
CA TRP A 462 3.30 -8.48 11.74
C TRP A 462 2.74 -9.24 12.94
N GLY A 463 2.73 -8.62 14.13
CA GLY A 463 2.15 -9.24 15.33
C GLY A 463 3.04 -10.21 16.11
N TYR A 464 4.37 -10.22 15.88
CA TYR A 464 5.33 -10.85 16.82
C TYR A 464 5.71 -9.88 17.95
N ALA A 465 4.74 -9.26 18.60
CA ALA A 465 4.93 -8.98 20.02
C ALA A 465 4.82 -10.35 20.72
N PRO A 466 5.74 -10.75 21.61
CA PRO A 466 5.50 -11.93 22.44
C PRO A 466 4.12 -11.75 23.08
N ARG A 467 3.28 -12.81 23.11
CA ARG A 467 2.07 -12.82 23.95
C ARG A 467 2.52 -12.46 25.37
N GLN A 468 2.45 -11.18 25.72
CA GLN A 468 2.25 -10.77 27.08
C GLN A 468 0.80 -11.11 27.37
N ASP A 469 0.56 -11.80 28.49
CA ASP A 469 -0.78 -12.20 28.86
C ASP A 469 -1.72 -10.98 28.83
N LEU A 470 -2.99 -11.19 28.53
CA LEU A 470 -4.02 -10.13 28.52
C LEU A 470 -4.01 -9.30 29.83
N PHE A 471 -3.55 -9.91 30.92
CA PHE A 471 -3.32 -9.29 32.22
C PHE A 471 -2.12 -8.32 32.26
N ASP A 472 -1.04 -8.62 31.54
CA ASP A 472 0.14 -7.75 31.45
C ASP A 472 -0.13 -6.52 30.57
N GLU A 473 -0.93 -6.66 29.51
CA GLU A 473 -1.37 -5.53 28.66
C GLU A 473 -2.36 -4.61 29.41
N LEU A 474 -3.24 -5.21 30.22
CA LEU A 474 -4.14 -4.50 31.13
C LEU A 474 -3.37 -3.77 32.26
N LEU A 475 -2.36 -4.42 32.86
CA LEU A 475 -1.51 -3.82 33.89
C LEU A 475 -0.55 -2.76 33.33
N ALA A 476 -0.06 -2.92 32.09
CA ALA A 476 0.73 -1.91 31.41
C ALA A 476 -0.09 -0.63 31.16
N ARG A 477 -1.34 -0.76 30.69
CA ARG A 477 -2.26 0.38 30.50
C ARG A 477 -2.71 1.03 31.82
N ILE A 478 -2.86 0.25 32.91
CA ILE A 478 -3.10 0.81 34.25
C ILE A 478 -1.84 1.54 34.76
N GLY A 479 -0.65 1.04 34.43
CA GLY A 479 0.64 1.69 34.71
C GLY A 479 0.84 3.02 33.97
N GLU A 480 0.27 3.18 32.77
CA GLU A 480 0.30 4.43 31.99
C GLU A 480 -0.48 5.58 32.64
N ILE A 481 -1.47 5.28 33.49
CA ILE A 481 -2.20 6.29 34.28
C ILE A 481 -1.32 6.85 35.42
N ILE A 482 -0.27 6.14 35.82
CA ILE A 482 0.57 6.50 36.98
C ILE A 482 1.94 7.07 36.56
N ASN A 483 2.39 6.90 35.31
CA ASN A 483 3.80 7.10 34.97
C ASN A 483 4.16 8.17 33.90
N PRO A 484 3.64 9.41 33.93
CA PRO A 484 4.13 10.46 33.05
C PRO A 484 5.43 11.15 33.56
N LEU A 485 6.37 10.40 34.17
CA LEU A 485 7.59 11.00 34.74
C LEU A 485 8.93 10.32 34.40
N LEU A 486 9.01 9.21 33.66
CA LEU A 486 10.30 8.49 33.58
C LEU A 486 10.82 7.93 32.25
N PHE A 487 10.16 8.05 31.09
CA PHE A 487 10.77 7.55 29.84
C PHE A 487 10.70 8.56 28.69
N ALA A 488 11.79 9.31 28.55
CA ALA A 488 12.22 9.93 27.31
C ALA A 488 13.13 8.94 26.56
N ASP A 489 13.03 8.99 25.23
CA ASP A 489 13.91 8.39 24.23
C ASP A 489 14.07 6.86 24.20
N SER A 490 13.39 6.24 23.23
CA SER A 490 14.05 5.21 22.42
C SER A 490 13.64 5.36 20.96
N ASP A 491 14.50 6.05 20.22
CA ASP A 491 14.53 6.14 18.77
C ASP A 491 14.91 4.76 18.21
N ASN A 492 13.91 3.97 17.79
CA ASN A 492 14.10 2.73 17.02
C ASN A 492 13.12 2.75 15.84
N GLY A 493 13.43 3.61 14.85
CA GLY A 493 12.74 3.65 13.58
C GLY A 493 12.86 2.33 12.82
N SER A 494 11.81 1.51 12.86
CA SER A 494 11.60 0.38 11.96
C SER A 494 10.29 0.49 11.16
N GLY A 495 9.67 1.68 11.12
CA GLY A 495 8.46 1.93 10.34
C GLY A 495 8.74 1.76 8.85
N THR A 496 8.21 0.70 8.25
CA THR A 496 8.30 0.42 6.81
C THR A 496 7.46 1.43 6.04
N GLY A 497 8.10 2.50 5.57
CA GLY A 497 7.40 3.56 4.87
C GLY A 497 6.73 3.07 3.58
N MET A 498 5.45 3.43 3.37
CA MET A 498 4.67 3.00 2.21
C MET A 498 4.91 3.82 0.93
N GLY A 499 5.73 4.87 1.00
CA GLY A 499 6.11 5.69 -0.14
C GLY A 499 7.15 5.03 -1.08
N GLY A 500 7.24 5.56 -2.31
CA GLY A 500 8.38 5.28 -3.21
C GLY A 500 8.07 4.47 -4.48
N GLY A 501 6.82 4.01 -4.65
CA GLY A 501 6.37 3.33 -5.88
C GLY A 501 5.55 4.20 -6.83
N ALA A 502 5.25 3.67 -8.00
CA ALA A 502 4.27 4.18 -8.94
C ALA A 502 3.30 3.05 -9.33
N ALA A 503 2.02 3.39 -9.43
CA ALA A 503 0.96 2.56 -9.95
C ALA A 503 1.01 2.56 -11.50
N GLN A 504 1.21 1.40 -12.10
CA GLN A 504 1.32 1.19 -13.54
C GLN A 504 0.05 0.56 -14.12
N PRO A 505 -0.62 1.20 -15.10
CA PRO A 505 -1.73 0.56 -15.81
C PRO A 505 -1.21 -0.59 -16.69
N GLY A 506 -2.06 -1.59 -16.94
CA GLY A 506 -1.76 -2.66 -17.91
C GLY A 506 -1.53 -2.20 -19.37
N GLN A 507 -1.81 -0.93 -19.68
CA GLN A 507 -1.65 -0.34 -21.01
C GLN A 507 -0.56 0.74 -21.00
N ASN A 508 0.50 0.57 -21.79
CA ASN A 508 1.66 1.47 -21.83
C ASN A 508 1.35 2.87 -22.36
N GLY A 509 0.30 2.98 -23.18
CA GLY A 509 -0.21 4.24 -23.71
C GLY A 509 -0.99 5.07 -22.68
N ARG A 510 -1.32 4.49 -21.52
CA ARG A 510 -1.94 5.20 -20.41
C ARG A 510 -0.92 5.82 -19.48
N GLN A 511 -1.41 6.77 -18.71
CA GLN A 511 -0.65 7.50 -17.75
C GLN A 511 -0.32 6.69 -16.50
N ARG A 512 0.86 6.98 -15.96
CA ARG A 512 1.41 6.36 -14.77
C ARG A 512 1.15 7.26 -13.59
N LEU A 513 0.66 6.69 -12.49
CA LEU A 513 0.26 7.44 -11.32
C LEU A 513 1.21 7.16 -10.16
N ALA A 514 1.72 8.20 -9.51
CA ALA A 514 2.28 8.05 -8.18
C ALA A 514 1.23 8.39 -7.13
N PRO A 515 0.96 7.49 -6.17
CA PRO A 515 0.21 7.85 -4.98
C PRO A 515 1.04 8.78 -4.08
N SER A 516 0.40 9.78 -3.48
CA SER A 516 0.97 10.50 -2.34
C SER A 516 0.48 9.87 -1.03
N GLY A 517 1.27 10.03 0.03
CA GLY A 517 0.80 9.76 1.40
C GLY A 517 -0.29 10.72 1.87
N ARG A 518 -0.62 11.77 1.09
CA ARG A 518 -1.62 12.77 1.40
C ARG A 518 -3.03 12.27 1.03
N GLY A 519 -3.87 12.16 2.05
CA GLY A 519 -5.29 11.86 1.87
C GLY A 519 -6.05 13.02 1.24
N THR A 520 -7.21 12.71 0.68
CA THR A 520 -8.21 13.72 0.33
C THR A 520 -8.88 14.26 1.60
N ASP A 521 -9.57 15.39 1.51
CA ASP A 521 -10.35 15.93 2.64
C ASP A 521 -11.39 14.92 3.12
N ASP A 522 -12.06 14.23 2.19
CA ASP A 522 -12.97 13.12 2.49
C ASP A 522 -12.25 12.00 3.25
N ALA A 523 -11.05 11.60 2.81
CA ALA A 523 -10.30 10.53 3.45
C ALA A 523 -9.93 10.86 4.89
N ASN A 524 -9.54 12.12 5.16
CA ASN A 524 -9.24 12.59 6.50
C ASN A 524 -10.51 12.67 7.36
N LYS A 525 -11.63 13.10 6.78
CA LYS A 525 -12.93 13.07 7.45
C LYS A 525 -13.34 11.63 7.81
N CYS A 526 -13.27 10.70 6.87
CA CYS A 526 -13.59 9.29 7.11
C CYS A 526 -12.69 8.66 8.17
N ALA A 527 -11.40 9.01 8.19
CA ALA A 527 -10.47 8.57 9.22
C ALA A 527 -10.84 9.13 10.60
N ASN A 528 -11.23 10.40 10.70
CA ASN A 528 -11.71 11.00 11.95
C ASN A 528 -13.03 10.38 12.42
N ASP A 529 -13.99 10.16 11.51
CA ASP A 529 -15.27 9.53 11.82
C ASP A 529 -15.04 8.08 12.32
N TYR A 530 -14.11 7.35 11.70
CA TYR A 530 -13.68 6.04 12.17
C TYR A 530 -13.03 6.10 13.55
N ALA A 531 -12.12 7.04 13.79
CA ALA A 531 -11.46 7.19 15.09
C ALA A 531 -12.48 7.47 16.21
N GLN A 532 -13.43 8.38 15.97
CA GLN A 532 -14.52 8.67 16.92
C GLN A 532 -15.39 7.44 17.18
N CYS A 533 -15.74 6.70 16.13
CA CYS A 533 -16.51 5.46 16.25
C CYS A 533 -15.76 4.41 17.07
N LYS A 534 -14.45 4.25 16.83
CA LYS A 534 -13.58 3.32 17.56
C LYS A 534 -13.44 3.73 19.03
N ASP A 535 -13.20 5.00 19.33
CA ASP A 535 -13.10 5.51 20.71
C ASP A 535 -14.40 5.29 21.48
N GLN A 536 -15.56 5.46 20.82
CA GLN A 536 -16.86 5.15 21.40
C GLN A 536 -17.01 3.66 21.69
N ALA A 537 -16.62 2.79 20.75
CA ALA A 537 -16.64 1.35 20.95
C ALA A 537 -15.75 0.90 22.11
N GLU A 538 -14.54 1.46 22.23
CA GLU A 538 -13.62 1.20 23.35
C GLU A 538 -14.19 1.72 24.68
N THR A 539 -14.82 2.89 24.68
CA THR A 539 -15.50 3.44 25.87
C THR A 539 -16.65 2.53 26.32
N ASP A 540 -17.43 2.02 25.36
CA ASP A 540 -18.54 1.11 25.62
C ASP A 540 -18.05 -0.24 26.16
N TYR A 541 -16.91 -0.73 25.66
CA TYR A 541 -16.21 -1.87 26.22
C TYR A 541 -15.82 -1.65 27.67
N TRP A 542 -15.13 -0.56 28.00
CA TRP A 542 -14.70 -0.29 29.38
C TRP A 542 -15.88 -0.15 30.34
N ARG A 543 -16.95 0.50 29.90
CA ARG A 543 -18.20 0.62 30.66
C ARG A 543 -18.91 -0.74 30.86
N CYS A 544 -18.79 -1.64 29.90
CA CYS A 544 -19.27 -3.01 30.02
C CYS A 544 -18.39 -3.79 31.00
N ALA A 545 -17.08 -3.80 30.79
CA ALA A 545 -16.10 -4.53 31.59
C ALA A 545 -16.10 -4.10 33.06
N SER A 546 -16.29 -2.80 33.34
CA SER A 546 -16.35 -2.29 34.71
C SER A 546 -17.53 -2.83 35.52
N GLN A 547 -18.58 -3.35 34.89
CA GLN A 547 -19.72 -3.96 35.60
C GLN A 547 -19.35 -5.30 36.24
N TYR A 548 -18.29 -5.94 35.74
CA TYR A 548 -17.80 -7.22 36.23
C TYR A 548 -16.64 -7.05 37.21
N VAL A 549 -16.08 -5.85 37.36
CA VAL A 549 -15.08 -5.55 38.39
C VAL A 549 -15.83 -5.28 39.69
N ASP A 550 -15.98 -6.29 40.54
CA ASP A 550 -16.54 -6.14 41.89
C ASP A 550 -15.54 -5.42 42.81
N ASP A 551 -16.01 -4.51 43.66
CA ASP A 551 -15.18 -3.74 44.60
C ASP A 551 -14.54 -4.63 45.69
N ASP A 552 -15.09 -5.85 45.88
CA ASP A 552 -14.67 -6.84 46.89
C ASP A 552 -13.79 -7.99 46.32
N LEU A 553 -13.40 -7.94 45.03
CA LEU A 553 -12.53 -8.96 44.43
C LEU A 553 -11.16 -8.98 45.11
N ASP A 554 -10.83 -10.10 45.76
CA ASP A 554 -9.47 -10.42 46.20
C ASP A 554 -8.56 -10.43 44.95
N PRO A 555 -7.64 -9.46 44.80
CA PRO A 555 -6.79 -9.36 43.61
C PRO A 555 -5.82 -10.54 43.46
N THR A 556 -5.78 -11.45 44.44
CA THR A 556 -4.94 -12.65 44.45
C THR A 556 -5.70 -13.94 44.13
N GLY A 557 -7.04 -13.90 44.05
CA GLY A 557 -7.87 -15.04 43.65
C GLY A 557 -7.95 -15.20 42.13
N PRO A 558 -8.08 -16.44 41.60
CA PRO A 558 -8.37 -16.62 40.18
C PRO A 558 -9.74 -16.01 39.84
N PRO A 559 -9.89 -15.28 38.72
CA PRO A 559 -11.18 -14.72 38.33
C PRO A 559 -12.20 -15.85 38.18
N ASP A 560 -13.37 -15.65 38.77
CA ASP A 560 -14.49 -16.59 38.69
C ASP A 560 -15.05 -16.71 37.27
N GLU A 561 -15.91 -17.69 37.05
CA GLU A 561 -16.47 -18.00 35.74
C GLU A 561 -17.37 -16.88 35.20
N GLU A 562 -18.09 -16.19 36.10
CA GLU A 562 -18.99 -15.07 35.78
C GLU A 562 -18.20 -13.85 35.27
N TRP A 563 -17.10 -13.49 35.93
CA TRP A 563 -16.19 -12.45 35.46
C TRP A 563 -15.64 -12.76 34.06
N ARG A 564 -15.19 -14.00 33.84
CA ARG A 564 -14.59 -14.41 32.56
C ARG A 564 -15.62 -14.37 31.43
N GLU A 565 -16.84 -14.81 31.70
CA GLU A 565 -17.94 -14.78 30.74
C GLU A 565 -18.33 -13.34 30.41
N GLY A 566 -18.49 -12.48 31.43
CA GLY A 566 -18.80 -11.07 31.25
C GLY A 566 -17.75 -10.29 30.45
N ILE A 567 -16.46 -10.43 30.80
CA ILE A 567 -15.38 -9.79 30.05
C ILE A 567 -15.32 -10.29 28.61
N ARG A 568 -15.58 -11.58 28.38
CA ARG A 568 -15.66 -12.15 27.03
C ARG A 568 -16.82 -11.51 26.24
N GLU A 569 -18.01 -11.40 26.81
CA GLU A 569 -19.15 -10.73 26.16
C GLU A 569 -18.82 -9.28 25.78
N CYS A 570 -18.21 -8.51 26.69
CA CYS A 570 -17.79 -7.14 26.41
C CYS A 570 -16.77 -7.08 25.27
N ALA A 571 -15.73 -7.91 25.30
CA ALA A 571 -14.70 -7.94 24.26
C ALA A 571 -15.29 -8.29 22.89
N ASN A 572 -16.34 -9.10 22.87
CA ASN A 572 -17.04 -9.45 21.66
C ASN A 572 -17.92 -8.33 21.11
N GLN A 573 -18.60 -7.59 21.98
CA GLN A 573 -19.32 -6.39 21.58
C GLN A 573 -18.36 -5.39 20.93
N LEU A 574 -17.19 -5.15 21.56
CA LEU A 574 -16.13 -4.32 21.00
C LEU A 574 -15.72 -4.75 19.58
N ARG A 575 -15.51 -6.06 19.35
CA ARG A 575 -15.15 -6.58 18.03
C ARG A 575 -16.21 -6.26 16.96
N ARG A 576 -17.49 -6.41 17.28
CA ARG A 576 -18.60 -6.07 16.38
C ARG A 576 -18.61 -4.57 16.08
N ASP A 577 -18.54 -3.74 17.11
CA ASP A 577 -18.58 -2.28 16.95
C ASP A 577 -17.39 -1.78 16.10
N ILE A 578 -16.18 -2.32 16.32
CA ILE A 578 -15.00 -2.01 15.49
C ILE A 578 -15.21 -2.44 14.03
N GLN A 579 -15.86 -3.59 13.78
CA GLN A 579 -16.16 -4.05 12.43
C GLN A 579 -17.18 -3.14 11.73
N ASP A 580 -18.19 -2.68 12.45
CA ASP A 580 -19.16 -1.70 11.95
C ASP A 580 -18.48 -0.37 11.64
N CYS A 581 -17.57 0.10 12.51
CA CYS A 581 -16.75 1.29 12.23
C CYS A 581 -15.92 1.13 10.96
N ARG A 582 -15.29 -0.04 10.73
CA ARG A 582 -14.51 -0.32 9.51
C ARG A 582 -15.38 -0.29 8.25
N THR A 583 -16.58 -0.85 8.34
CA THR A 583 -17.54 -0.89 7.23
C THR A 583 -18.04 0.51 6.89
N LEU A 584 -18.37 1.31 7.91
CA LEU A 584 -18.72 2.72 7.75
C LEU A 584 -17.60 3.52 7.06
N ALA A 585 -16.36 3.29 7.47
CA ALA A 585 -15.21 4.00 6.91
C ALA A 585 -14.95 3.63 5.45
N GLN A 586 -15.08 2.35 5.07
CA GLN A 586 -15.01 1.95 3.67
C GLN A 586 -16.10 2.62 2.84
N HIS A 587 -17.36 2.56 3.30
CA HIS A 587 -18.46 3.21 2.61
C HIS A 587 -18.23 4.72 2.44
N CYS A 588 -17.68 5.38 3.45
CA CYS A 588 -17.29 6.78 3.38
C CYS A 588 -16.19 7.05 2.33
N LEU A 589 -15.25 6.13 2.13
CA LEU A 589 -14.15 6.28 1.17
C LEU A 589 -14.56 5.95 -0.28
N GLU A 590 -15.57 5.11 -0.45
CA GLU A 590 -16.09 4.69 -1.76
C GLU A 590 -17.08 5.68 -2.37
N ASN A 591 -17.75 6.49 -1.53
CA ASN A 591 -18.63 7.58 -1.96
C ASN A 591 -17.90 8.93 -1.99
#